data_AF-A0A7T3RER7-F1
#
_entry.id   AF-A0A7T3RER7-F1
#
_cell.length_a   1.000
_cell.length_b   1.000
_cell.length_c   1.000
_cell.angle_alpha   90.00
_cell.angle_beta   90.00
_cell.angle_gamma   90.00
#
_symmetry.space_group_name_H-M   'P 1'
#
loop_
_entity.id
_entity.type
_entity.pdbx_description
1 polymer ?
#
loop_
_entity_poly.entity_id
_entity_poly.type
_entity_poly.pdbx_seq_one_letter_code
_entity_poly.pdbx_strand_id
1 'polypeptide(L)'
;MRAIIPQKDTLLALCRFQSAFIKKILLKENDAVIIPLKPLWIFAEVKTPVSLTINFPATDGNFFFFPVQIEQAGEKDSIHNYRIDFAKICTLKTAPESFLISDLEQICMFPRKEKSARTAAVTFENNCWSVFDDRWNKFRR
;
A
#
# COMPACT_ATOMS: atom_id res chain seq x y z
N MET A 1 -1.72 -11.98 -12.87
CA MET A 1 -1.66 -10.53 -12.52
C MET A 1 -0.21 -10.14 -12.31
N ARG A 2 0.18 -8.86 -12.44
CA ARG A 2 1.52 -8.40 -12.03
C ARG A 2 1.42 -7.59 -10.74
N ALA A 3 2.49 -7.66 -9.94
CA ALA A 3 2.61 -6.87 -8.73
C ALA A 3 3.97 -6.18 -8.65
N ILE A 4 3.98 -4.99 -8.06
CA ILE A 4 5.16 -4.36 -7.51
C ILE A 4 5.16 -4.54 -6.00
N ILE A 5 6.26 -5.11 -5.51
CA ILE A 5 6.47 -5.47 -4.12
C ILE A 5 7.53 -4.51 -3.55
N PRO A 6 7.15 -3.59 -2.65
CA PRO A 6 8.09 -2.68 -1.98
C PRO A 6 9.23 -3.42 -1.27
N GLN A 7 10.31 -2.69 -0.93
CA GLN A 7 11.43 -3.27 -0.20
C GLN A 7 10.96 -3.82 1.18
N LYS A 8 11.64 -4.83 1.71
CA LYS A 8 11.37 -5.43 3.04
C LYS A 8 11.16 -4.38 4.14
N ASP A 9 12.03 -3.38 4.24
CA ASP A 9 11.95 -2.36 5.30
C ASP A 9 10.71 -1.48 5.14
N THR A 10 10.33 -1.20 3.90
CA THR A 10 9.09 -0.50 3.58
C THR A 10 7.88 -1.33 3.94
N LEU A 11 7.85 -2.61 3.54
CA LEU A 11 6.79 -3.54 3.93
C LEU A 11 6.65 -3.63 5.45
N LEU A 12 7.75 -3.68 6.18
CA LEU A 12 7.74 -3.67 7.65
C LEU A 12 7.13 -2.38 8.20
N ALA A 13 7.51 -1.23 7.65
CA ALA A 13 6.96 0.07 8.04
C ALA A 13 5.45 0.14 7.77
N LEU A 14 4.99 -0.25 6.58
CA LEU A 14 3.57 -0.28 6.21
C LEU A 14 2.77 -1.26 7.08
N CYS A 15 3.34 -2.42 7.42
CA CYS A 15 2.73 -3.36 8.37
C CYS A 15 2.58 -2.75 9.77
N ARG A 16 3.60 -2.06 10.28
CA ARG A 16 3.53 -1.35 11.58
C ARG A 16 2.48 -0.27 11.55
N PHE A 17 2.41 0.49 10.46
CA PHE A 17 1.38 1.50 10.25
C PHE A 17 -0.02 0.88 10.30
N GLN A 18 -0.28 -0.17 9.50
CA GLN A 18 -1.57 -0.87 9.48
C GLN A 18 -1.98 -1.35 10.88
N SER A 19 -1.09 -2.01 11.61
CA SER A 19 -1.40 -2.51 12.96
C SER A 19 -1.73 -1.37 13.93
N ALA A 20 -0.95 -0.28 13.90
CA ALA A 20 -1.19 0.88 14.75
C ALA A 20 -2.51 1.60 14.39
N PHE A 21 -2.79 1.72 13.11
CA PHE A 21 -4.03 2.30 12.59
C PHE A 21 -5.26 1.51 13.04
N ILE A 22 -5.26 0.19 12.81
CA ILE A 22 -6.38 -0.68 13.20
C ILE A 22 -6.57 -0.63 14.72
N LYS A 23 -5.49 -0.73 15.51
CA LYS A 23 -5.57 -0.62 16.97
C LYS A 23 -6.18 0.71 17.41
N LYS A 24 -5.78 1.83 16.79
CA LYS A 24 -6.31 3.16 17.10
C LYS A 24 -7.80 3.26 16.81
N ILE A 25 -8.28 2.69 15.70
CA ILE A 25 -9.70 2.70 15.41
C ILE A 25 -10.47 1.83 16.40
N LEU A 26 -10.03 0.60 16.66
CA LEU A 26 -10.71 -0.29 17.59
C LEU A 26 -10.78 0.29 19.02
N LEU A 27 -9.83 1.15 19.41
CA LEU A 27 -9.89 1.88 20.68
C LEU A 27 -10.91 3.03 20.71
N LYS A 28 -11.25 3.61 19.56
CA LYS A 28 -12.23 4.70 19.44
C LYS A 28 -13.64 4.19 19.15
N GLU A 29 -13.73 3.15 18.34
CA GLU A 29 -14.96 2.56 17.81
C GLU A 29 -14.99 1.07 18.15
N ASN A 30 -15.45 0.73 19.35
CA ASN A 30 -15.43 -0.66 19.85
C ASN A 30 -16.26 -1.62 18.97
N ASP A 31 -17.26 -1.11 18.24
CA ASP A 31 -18.13 -1.90 17.35
C ASP A 31 -17.65 -1.93 15.89
N ALA A 32 -16.50 -1.33 15.59
CA ALA A 32 -15.92 -1.36 14.25
C ALA A 32 -15.33 -2.73 13.92
N VAL A 33 -15.80 -3.34 12.83
CA VAL A 33 -15.17 -4.53 12.25
C VAL A 33 -14.24 -4.07 11.13
N ILE A 34 -12.94 -4.18 11.39
CA ILE A 34 -11.89 -3.81 10.43
C ILE A 34 -11.11 -5.04 10.02
N ILE A 35 -11.05 -5.27 8.71
CA ILE A 35 -10.31 -6.37 8.12
C ILE A 35 -8.96 -5.84 7.63
N PRO A 36 -7.82 -6.31 8.16
CA PRO A 36 -6.52 -6.03 7.58
C PRO A 36 -6.41 -6.69 6.21
N LEU A 37 -6.01 -5.92 5.20
CA LEU A 37 -5.79 -6.44 3.86
C LEU A 37 -4.32 -6.79 3.66
N LYS A 38 -4.09 -7.94 3.02
CA LYS A 38 -2.77 -8.48 2.68
C LYS A 38 -2.80 -9.13 1.30
N PRO A 39 -1.67 -9.11 0.58
CA PRO A 39 -0.40 -8.47 0.93
C PRO A 39 -0.43 -6.95 0.71
N LEU A 40 0.52 -6.23 1.32
CA LEU A 40 0.70 -4.79 1.10
C LEU A 40 1.52 -4.54 -0.18
N TRP A 41 1.03 -5.06 -1.30
CA TRP A 41 1.64 -4.96 -2.63
C TRP A 41 0.83 -4.03 -3.52
N ILE A 42 1.45 -3.58 -4.60
CA ILE A 42 0.80 -2.77 -5.64
C ILE A 42 0.45 -3.72 -6.77
N PHE A 43 -0.83 -3.98 -6.98
CA PHE A 43 -1.29 -4.80 -8.10
C PHE A 43 -1.51 -3.91 -9.31
N ALA A 44 -0.72 -4.11 -10.37
CA ALA A 44 -0.73 -3.22 -11.51
C ALA A 44 -0.08 -3.88 -12.74
N GLU A 45 -0.60 -3.57 -13.92
CA GLU A 45 0.02 -3.93 -15.21
C GLU A 45 1.15 -2.94 -15.54
N VAL A 46 2.23 -3.01 -14.78
CA VAL A 46 3.34 -2.05 -14.90
C VAL A 46 4.41 -2.62 -15.81
N LYS A 47 4.93 -1.79 -16.72
CA LYS A 47 6.25 -1.98 -17.32
C LYS A 47 7.33 -1.84 -16.24
N THR A 48 8.59 -1.79 -16.63
CA THR A 48 9.71 -1.58 -15.70
C THR A 48 9.53 -0.24 -14.94
N PRO A 49 9.30 -0.24 -13.62
CA PRO A 49 9.19 1.00 -12.85
C PRO A 49 10.56 1.68 -12.75
N VAL A 50 10.58 3.01 -12.88
CA VAL A 50 11.80 3.83 -12.73
C VAL A 50 11.79 4.66 -11.45
N SER A 51 10.62 4.95 -10.90
CA SER A 51 10.46 5.52 -9.57
C SER A 51 9.19 4.97 -8.89
N LEU A 52 9.16 5.04 -7.57
CA LEU A 52 8.01 4.63 -6.77
C LEU A 52 7.95 5.49 -5.51
N THR A 53 6.83 6.18 -5.32
CA THR A 53 6.55 6.99 -4.14
C THR A 53 5.27 6.51 -3.49
N ILE A 54 5.34 6.18 -2.20
CA ILE A 54 4.19 5.83 -1.37
C ILE A 54 3.81 7.06 -0.56
N ASN A 55 2.60 7.55 -0.76
CA ASN A 55 2.11 8.78 -0.14
C ASN A 55 1.34 8.49 1.15
N PHE A 56 0.98 9.57 1.84
CA PHE A 56 0.23 9.50 3.07
C PHE A 56 -1.12 8.77 2.86
N PRO A 57 -1.55 7.90 3.80
CA PRO A 57 -2.76 7.11 3.65
C PRO A 57 -4.01 7.96 3.40
N ALA A 58 -4.91 7.42 2.57
CA ALA A 58 -6.20 7.99 2.26
C ALA A 58 -7.31 6.96 2.46
N THR A 59 -8.55 7.44 2.37
CA THR A 59 -9.77 6.63 2.47
C THR A 59 -10.63 6.80 1.22
N ASP A 60 -11.24 5.71 0.77
CA ASP A 60 -12.18 5.67 -0.36
C ASP A 60 -13.33 4.71 -0.01
N GLY A 61 -14.47 5.30 0.34
CA GLY A 61 -15.62 4.57 0.87
C GLY A 61 -15.25 3.77 2.13
N ASN A 62 -15.23 2.45 1.99
CA ASN A 62 -14.93 1.51 3.08
C ASN A 62 -13.48 1.02 3.10
N PHE A 63 -12.62 1.52 2.20
CA PHE A 63 -11.24 1.09 2.07
C PHE A 63 -10.27 2.16 2.55
N PHE A 64 -9.24 1.72 3.25
CA PHE A 64 -8.08 2.53 3.61
C PHE A 64 -6.87 2.04 2.81
N PHE A 65 -6.16 2.97 2.19
CA PHE A 65 -5.10 2.65 1.25
C PHE A 65 -3.93 3.62 1.34
N PHE A 66 -2.76 3.17 0.92
CA PHE A 66 -1.62 4.05 0.64
C PHE A 66 -1.68 4.44 -0.85
N PRO A 67 -1.84 5.72 -1.21
CA PRO A 67 -1.71 6.16 -2.59
C PRO A 67 -0.27 5.95 -3.05
N VAL A 68 -0.09 5.50 -4.30
CA VAL A 68 1.23 5.22 -4.86
C VAL A 68 1.37 5.89 -6.22
N GLN A 69 2.48 6.58 -6.42
CA GLN A 69 2.87 7.17 -7.70
C GLN A 69 4.05 6.37 -8.28
N ILE A 70 3.90 5.94 -9.53
CA ILE A 70 4.92 5.17 -10.24
C ILE A 70 5.19 5.83 -11.60
N GLU A 71 6.45 6.11 -11.88
CA GLU A 71 6.90 6.42 -13.23
C GLU A 71 7.41 5.14 -13.90
N GLN A 72 7.14 4.98 -15.20
CA GLN A 72 7.48 3.78 -15.96
C GLN A 72 8.50 4.09 -17.08
N ALA A 73 9.39 3.14 -17.35
CA ALA A 73 10.35 3.28 -18.44
C ALA A 73 9.64 3.37 -19.81
N GLY A 74 10.08 4.32 -20.65
CA GLY A 74 9.55 4.53 -22.01
C GLY A 74 8.30 5.41 -22.08
N GLU A 75 7.77 5.86 -20.94
CA GLU A 75 6.63 6.78 -20.85
C GLU A 75 7.11 8.07 -20.19
N LYS A 76 7.83 8.89 -20.95
CA LYS A 76 8.36 10.17 -20.46
C LYS A 76 7.22 11.00 -19.86
N ASP A 77 7.45 11.49 -18.65
CA ASP A 77 6.59 12.41 -17.91
C ASP A 77 5.18 11.89 -17.54
N SER A 78 4.96 10.58 -17.62
CA SER A 78 3.69 9.96 -17.20
C SER A 78 3.81 9.34 -15.81
N ILE A 79 3.31 10.06 -14.81
CA ILE A 79 3.14 9.53 -13.44
C ILE A 79 1.81 8.77 -13.40
N HIS A 80 1.88 7.49 -13.08
CA HIS A 80 0.71 6.64 -12.91
C HIS A 80 0.33 6.52 -11.44
N ASN A 81 -0.96 6.64 -11.16
CA ASN A 81 -1.50 6.54 -9.80
C ASN A 81 -2.05 5.13 -9.55
N TYR A 82 -1.59 4.53 -8.47
CA TYR A 82 -2.01 3.24 -7.96
C TYR A 82 -2.31 3.35 -6.47
N ARG A 83 -2.71 2.24 -5.84
CA ARG A 83 -2.89 2.17 -4.40
C ARG A 83 -2.47 0.82 -3.82
N ILE A 84 -2.12 0.84 -2.53
CA ILE A 84 -1.96 -0.36 -1.70
C ILE A 84 -3.09 -0.35 -0.68
N ASP A 85 -4.11 -1.18 -0.89
CA ASP A 85 -5.20 -1.34 0.06
C ASP A 85 -4.68 -2.07 1.31
N PHE A 86 -4.85 -1.46 2.49
CA PHE A 86 -4.34 -2.03 3.75
C PHE A 86 -5.45 -2.34 4.76
N ALA A 87 -6.62 -1.74 4.68
CA ALA A 87 -7.71 -2.13 5.55
C ALA A 87 -9.07 -1.88 4.89
N LYS A 88 -10.07 -2.65 5.32
CA LYS A 88 -11.47 -2.42 4.96
C LYS A 88 -12.34 -2.40 6.21
N ILE A 89 -13.23 -1.41 6.33
CA ILE A 89 -14.26 -1.39 7.37
C ILE A 89 -15.55 -2.06 6.88
N CYS A 90 -16.18 -2.85 7.74
CA CYS A 90 -17.35 -3.65 7.39
C CYS A 90 -18.65 -3.22 8.07
N THR A 91 -18.58 -2.58 9.24
CA THR A 91 -19.79 -2.28 10.05
C THR A 91 -20.22 -0.82 10.03
N LEU A 92 -19.31 0.13 9.80
CA LEU A 92 -19.69 1.54 9.69
C LEU A 92 -20.24 1.83 8.28
N LYS A 93 -21.42 2.45 8.20
CA LYS A 93 -22.05 2.87 6.92
C LYS A 93 -21.22 3.92 6.16
N THR A 94 -20.39 4.66 6.88
CA THR A 94 -19.44 5.65 6.36
C THR A 94 -18.21 5.62 7.25
N ALA A 95 -17.01 5.57 6.65
CA ALA A 95 -15.78 5.76 7.41
C ALA A 95 -15.81 7.16 8.07
N PRO A 96 -15.61 7.29 9.39
CA PRO A 96 -15.52 8.58 10.06
C PRO A 96 -14.58 9.54 9.32
N GLU A 97 -15.14 10.66 8.84
CA GLU A 97 -14.40 11.77 8.21
C GLU A 97 -13.30 12.34 9.13
N SER A 98 -13.36 12.02 10.43
CA SER A 98 -12.48 12.52 11.49
C SER A 98 -11.36 11.56 11.91
N PHE A 99 -11.07 10.49 11.16
CA PHE A 99 -9.87 9.69 11.43
C PHE A 99 -8.62 10.50 11.06
N LEU A 100 -8.11 11.25 12.03
CA LEU A 100 -6.82 11.91 11.96
C LEU A 100 -5.72 10.84 11.96
N ILE A 101 -5.40 10.40 10.74
CA ILE A 101 -4.25 9.56 10.36
C ILE A 101 -2.94 10.30 10.74
N SER A 102 -2.99 11.63 10.94
CA SER A 102 -1.87 12.52 11.29
C SER A 102 -1.04 12.04 12.48
N ASP A 103 -1.65 11.50 13.54
CA ASP A 103 -0.86 11.06 14.72
C ASP A 103 0.02 9.82 14.42
N LEU A 104 -0.20 9.16 13.28
CA LEU A 104 0.56 7.99 12.83
C LEU A 104 1.67 8.36 11.82
N GLU A 105 1.82 9.64 11.46
CA GLU A 105 2.91 10.15 10.62
C GLU A 105 4.29 9.77 11.16
N GLN A 106 4.44 9.71 12.49
CA GLN A 106 5.71 9.34 13.11
C GLN A 106 6.10 7.87 12.91
N ILE A 107 5.13 6.98 12.63
CA ILE A 107 5.38 5.54 12.45
C ILE A 107 5.93 5.25 11.05
N CYS A 108 5.54 6.05 10.06
CA CYS A 108 6.00 5.97 8.69
C CYS A 108 6.26 7.36 8.14
N MET A 109 7.51 7.66 7.80
CA MET A 109 7.85 8.88 7.08
C MET A 109 7.24 8.83 5.67
N PHE A 110 6.14 9.56 5.48
CA PHE A 110 5.52 9.82 4.19
C PHE A 110 5.83 11.27 3.74
N PRO A 111 5.88 11.56 2.42
CA PRO A 111 5.91 10.59 1.33
C PRO A 111 7.21 9.78 1.35
N ARG A 112 7.09 8.48 1.08
CA ARG A 112 8.22 7.55 1.09
C ARG A 112 8.63 7.24 -0.35
N LYS A 113 9.80 7.75 -0.74
CA LYS A 113 10.44 7.37 -2.01
C LYS A 113 11.19 6.05 -1.81
N GLU A 114 10.79 5.03 -2.55
CA GLU A 114 11.51 3.76 -2.54
C GLU A 114 12.85 3.91 -3.25
N LYS A 115 13.84 3.12 -2.82
CA LYS A 115 15.13 2.99 -3.53
C LYS A 115 15.10 1.87 -4.56
N SER A 116 14.15 0.96 -4.39
CA SER A 116 14.03 -0.26 -5.18
C SER A 116 12.73 -0.97 -4.87
N ALA A 117 12.23 -1.73 -5.84
CA ALA A 117 11.10 -2.63 -5.63
C ALA A 117 11.27 -3.88 -6.49
N ARG A 118 10.61 -4.96 -6.11
CA ARG A 118 10.50 -6.16 -6.95
C ARG A 118 9.27 -6.04 -7.84
N THR A 119 9.40 -6.43 -9.09
CA THR A 119 8.27 -6.70 -10.00
C THR A 119 8.13 -8.19 -10.16
N ALA A 120 6.93 -8.73 -10.08
CA ALA A 120 6.70 -10.16 -10.24
C ALA A 120 5.33 -10.44 -10.88
N ALA A 121 5.22 -11.60 -11.52
CA ALA A 121 3.92 -12.20 -11.81
C ALA A 121 3.39 -12.84 -10.51
N VAL A 122 2.09 -12.68 -10.25
CA VAL A 122 1.44 -13.19 -9.04
C VAL A 122 0.11 -13.86 -9.35
N THR A 123 -0.16 -14.93 -8.61
CA THR A 123 -1.45 -15.64 -8.59
C THR A 123 -1.92 -15.80 -7.14
N PHE A 124 -3.24 -15.86 -6.96
CA PHE A 124 -3.87 -16.14 -5.69
C PHE A 124 -4.65 -17.44 -5.81
N GLU A 125 -4.16 -18.50 -5.16
CA GLU A 125 -4.74 -19.83 -5.18
C GLU A 125 -4.63 -20.45 -3.78
N ASN A 126 -5.63 -21.24 -3.37
CA ASN A 126 -5.65 -21.91 -2.07
C ASN A 126 -5.38 -20.98 -0.87
N ASN A 127 -5.93 -19.77 -0.90
CA ASN A 127 -5.71 -18.72 0.12
C ASN A 127 -4.24 -18.27 0.27
N CYS A 128 -3.40 -18.50 -0.72
CA CYS A 128 -2.00 -18.10 -0.73
C CYS A 128 -1.65 -17.28 -1.97
N TRP A 129 -0.72 -16.35 -1.80
CA TRP A 129 -0.13 -15.60 -2.91
C TRP A 129 1.17 -16.29 -3.35
N SER A 130 1.24 -16.65 -4.62
CA SER A 130 2.45 -17.18 -5.25
C SER A 130 3.11 -16.12 -6.11
N VAL A 131 4.45 -16.11 -6.12
CA VAL A 131 5.28 -15.11 -6.81
C VAL A 131 6.16 -15.82 -7.82
N PHE A 132 6.15 -15.34 -9.06
CA PHE A 132 6.90 -15.89 -10.19
C PHE A 132 7.59 -14.76 -10.97
N ASP A 133 8.63 -15.10 -11.73
CA ASP A 133 9.38 -14.18 -12.58
C ASP A 133 9.84 -12.90 -11.85
N ASP A 134 10.33 -13.05 -10.62
CA ASP A 134 10.68 -11.92 -9.79
C ASP A 134 11.92 -11.19 -10.32
N ARG A 135 11.84 -9.87 -10.38
CA ARG A 135 12.93 -9.01 -10.84
C ARG A 135 13.10 -7.84 -9.91
N TRP A 136 14.35 -7.56 -9.56
CA TRP A 136 14.72 -6.39 -8.77
C TRP A 136 14.90 -5.16 -9.66
N ASN A 137 14.20 -4.08 -9.33
CA ASN A 137 14.35 -2.78 -9.97
C ASN A 137 14.98 -1.83 -8.96
N LYS A 138 16.12 -1.23 -9.30
CA LYS A 138 16.76 -0.16 -8.53
C LYS A 138 16.40 1.17 -9.15
N PHE A 139 15.89 2.09 -8.34
CA PHE A 139 15.54 3.44 -8.78
C PHE A 139 16.78 4.34 -8.66
N ARG A 140 17.03 5.15 -9.69
CA ARG A 140 18.11 6.15 -9.63
C ARG A 140 17.65 7.28 -8.72
N ARG A 141 18.51 7.69 -7.79
CA ARG A 141 18.25 8.84 -6.91
C ARG A 141 18.39 10.14 -7.68
#